data_AF-A0A6M3LMG4-F1
#
_entry.id   AF-A0A6M3LMG4-F1
#
_cell.length_a   1.000
_cell.length_b   1.000
_cell.length_c   1.000
_cell.angle_alpha   90.00
_cell.angle_beta   90.00
_cell.angle_gamma   90.00
#
_symmetry.space_group_name_H-M   'P 1'
#
loop_
_entity.id
_entity.type
_entity.pdbx_description
1 polymer ?
#
loop_
_entity_poly.entity_id
_entity_poly.type
_entity_poly.pdbx_seq_one_letter_code
_entity_poly.pdbx_strand_id
1 'polypeptide(L)'
;MRIQIKKFKDLPTGGALICIYGPSGVGKTVSTLISLPKPCLWVPTEPRDNRTKIEVVMKHSPVPIKDNDVGILEYTNWHELMETMEDEKSMKPFKGVFIDSLSYMMGFNLEAEVTEDSLEERKKVAGSKMKPEDWT
;
A
#
# COMPACT_ATOMS: atom_id res chain seq x y z
N MET A 1 19.72 40.95 -3.14
CA MET A 1 19.07 39.62 -3.19
C MET A 1 18.51 39.43 -4.59
N ARG A 2 19.00 38.47 -5.38
CA ARG A 2 18.45 38.20 -6.73
C ARG A 2 17.30 37.21 -6.60
N ILE A 3 16.10 37.62 -7.03
CA ILE A 3 14.93 36.74 -7.13
C ILE A 3 15.10 35.91 -8.40
N GLN A 4 15.11 34.57 -8.27
CA GLN A 4 15.05 33.66 -9.41
C GLN A 4 13.62 33.15 -9.58
N ILE A 5 13.02 33.41 -10.75
CA ILE A 5 11.74 32.85 -11.17
C ILE A 5 12.06 31.62 -12.03
N LYS A 6 11.70 30.43 -11.56
CA LYS A 6 11.85 29.17 -12.31
C LYS A 6 10.61 28.90 -13.16
N LYS A 7 10.79 28.31 -14.35
CA LYS A 7 9.67 27.81 -15.16
C LYS A 7 9.24 26.44 -14.63
N PHE A 8 7.97 26.09 -14.81
CA PHE A 8 7.42 24.81 -14.35
C PHE A 8 8.22 23.59 -14.82
N LYS A 9 8.66 23.60 -16.08
CA LYS A 9 9.50 22.54 -16.68
C LYS A 9 10.89 22.36 -16.04
N ASP A 10 11.35 23.36 -15.28
CA ASP A 10 12.66 23.36 -14.62
C ASP A 10 12.53 22.96 -13.13
N LEU A 11 11.33 22.57 -12.69
CA LEU A 11 11.09 21.98 -11.38
C LEU A 11 11.47 20.49 -11.42
N PRO A 12 12.06 19.94 -10.34
CA PRO A 12 12.33 18.51 -10.25
C PRO A 12 11.03 17.72 -10.43
N THR A 13 11.06 16.72 -11.31
CA THR A 13 9.96 15.76 -11.43
C THR A 13 10.04 14.76 -10.29
N GLY A 14 8.97 14.64 -9.51
CA GLY A 14 8.79 13.62 -8.48
C GLY A 14 7.43 12.95 -8.60
N GLY A 15 7.30 11.75 -8.03
CA GLY A 15 5.99 11.14 -7.85
C GLY A 15 5.12 11.98 -6.91
N ALA A 16 3.80 11.91 -7.09
CA ALA A 16 2.84 12.55 -6.19
C ALA A 16 2.13 11.49 -5.36
N LEU A 17 2.01 11.73 -4.05
CA LEU A 17 1.13 10.95 -3.18
C LEU A 17 -0.23 11.63 -3.11
N ILE A 18 -1.29 10.92 -3.49
CA ILE A 18 -2.65 11.43 -3.51
C ILE A 18 -3.50 10.56 -2.57
N CYS A 19 -4.15 11.19 -1.60
CA CYS A 19 -5.11 10.53 -0.73
C CYS A 19 -6.54 10.79 -1.25
N ILE A 20 -7.27 9.73 -1.58
CA ILE A 20 -8.68 9.78 -1.97
C ILE A 20 -9.51 9.22 -0.82
N TYR A 21 -10.30 10.08 -0.17
CA TYR A 21 -11.12 9.73 0.99
C TYR A 21 -12.60 10.01 0.73
N GLY A 22 -13.47 9.34 1.48
CA GLY A 22 -14.91 9.50 1.39
C GLY A 22 -15.67 8.27 1.91
N PRO A 23 -17.01 8.33 2.00
CA PRO A 23 -17.84 7.24 2.49
C PRO A 23 -17.65 5.93 1.73
N SER A 24 -18.09 4.81 2.32
CA SER A 24 -18.14 3.53 1.60
C SER A 24 -19.11 3.60 0.41
N GLY A 25 -18.83 2.85 -0.66
CA GLY A 25 -19.73 2.75 -1.82
C GLY A 25 -19.71 3.91 -2.81
N VAL A 26 -19.01 5.03 -2.55
CA VAL A 26 -18.96 6.20 -3.46
C VAL A 26 -18.08 6.01 -4.71
N GLY A 27 -17.55 4.79 -4.91
CA GLY A 27 -16.79 4.45 -6.12
C GLY A 27 -15.29 4.77 -6.10
N LYS A 28 -14.67 5.06 -4.94
CA LYS A 28 -13.23 5.38 -4.84
C LYS A 28 -12.32 4.41 -5.59
N THR A 29 -12.43 3.11 -5.29
CA THR A 29 -11.63 2.06 -5.92
C THR A 29 -11.79 2.03 -7.44
N VAL A 30 -13.04 2.05 -7.92
CA VAL A 30 -13.35 1.96 -9.35
C VAL A 30 -12.86 3.21 -10.09
N SER A 31 -13.14 4.40 -9.54
CA SER A 31 -12.69 5.67 -10.10
C SER A 31 -11.16 5.77 -10.16
N THR A 32 -10.46 5.32 -9.13
CA THR A 32 -8.99 5.30 -9.12
C THR A 32 -8.47 4.30 -10.16
N LEU A 33 -8.98 3.08 -10.20
CA LEU A 33 -8.54 2.08 -11.17
C LEU A 33 -8.82 2.51 -12.61
N ILE A 34 -9.89 3.25 -12.88
CA ILE A 34 -10.17 3.79 -14.23
C ILE A 34 -9.21 4.95 -14.58
N SER A 35 -8.92 5.84 -13.63
CA SER A 35 -8.17 7.09 -13.91
C SER A 35 -6.66 6.96 -13.79
N LEU A 36 -6.15 5.98 -13.04
CA LEU A 36 -4.74 5.81 -12.79
C LEU A 36 -4.00 5.37 -14.07
N PRO A 37 -2.86 5.99 -14.43
CA PRO A 37 -2.08 5.62 -15.61
C PRO A 37 -1.68 4.14 -15.62
N LYS A 38 -1.80 3.49 -16.79
CA LYS A 38 -1.48 2.07 -16.98
C LYS A 38 -0.07 1.83 -17.54
N PRO A 39 0.64 0.77 -17.14
CA PRO A 39 0.24 -0.22 -16.13
C PRO A 39 0.31 0.36 -14.71
N CYS A 40 -0.57 -0.10 -13.81
CA CYS A 40 -0.57 0.30 -12.40
C CYS A 40 -0.57 -0.92 -11.47
N LEU A 41 -0.02 -0.75 -10.27
CA LEU A 41 -0.07 -1.74 -9.21
C LEU A 41 -1.21 -1.41 -8.25
N TRP A 42 -2.08 -2.39 -7.98
CA TRP A 42 -3.13 -2.31 -6.99
C TRP A 42 -2.78 -3.18 -5.79
N VAL A 43 -2.77 -2.59 -4.61
CA VAL A 43 -2.55 -3.24 -3.32
C VAL A 43 -3.88 -3.25 -2.56
N PRO A 44 -4.73 -4.27 -2.78
CA PRO A 44 -5.93 -4.45 -1.98
C PRO A 44 -5.54 -4.92 -0.57
N THR A 45 -5.74 -4.07 0.43
CA THR A 45 -5.45 -4.42 1.83
C THR A 45 -6.66 -5.04 2.51
N GLU A 46 -7.86 -4.67 2.07
CA GLU A 46 -9.10 -5.21 2.64
C GLU A 46 -9.40 -6.62 2.09
N PRO A 47 -9.75 -7.60 2.95
CA PRO A 47 -10.05 -8.97 2.54
C PRO A 47 -11.43 -9.05 1.87
N ARG A 48 -11.53 -8.53 0.66
CA ARG A 48 -12.74 -8.47 -0.16
C ARG A 48 -12.52 -9.22 -1.47
N ASP A 49 -13.61 -9.78 -2.00
CA ASP A 49 -13.59 -10.24 -3.39
C ASP A 49 -13.39 -9.04 -4.33
N ASN A 50 -12.23 -9.01 -4.96
CA ASN A 50 -11.78 -7.95 -5.84
C ASN A 50 -12.20 -8.16 -7.30
N ARG A 51 -12.67 -9.36 -7.65
CA ARG A 51 -13.06 -9.72 -9.02
C ARG A 51 -14.16 -8.82 -9.54
N THR A 52 -15.21 -8.62 -8.75
CA THR A 52 -16.35 -7.76 -9.14
C THR A 52 -15.90 -6.33 -9.45
N LYS A 53 -14.93 -5.79 -8.69
CA LYS A 53 -14.40 -4.44 -8.92
C LYS A 53 -13.66 -4.35 -10.25
N ILE A 54 -12.83 -5.35 -10.56
CA ILE A 54 -12.11 -5.44 -11.83
C ILE A 54 -13.10 -5.61 -12.99
N GLU A 55 -14.09 -6.48 -12.88
CA GLU A 55 -15.11 -6.67 -13.93
C GLU A 55 -15.87 -5.36 -14.23
N VAL A 56 -16.22 -4.59 -13.19
CA VAL A 56 -16.83 -3.25 -13.36
C VAL A 56 -15.87 -2.28 -14.06
N VAL A 57 -14.60 -2.25 -13.64
CA VAL A 57 -13.56 -1.40 -14.25
C VAL A 57 -13.36 -1.76 -15.73
N MET A 58 -13.27 -3.03 -16.07
CA MET A 58 -13.11 -3.51 -17.45
C MET A 58 -14.33 -3.16 -18.32
N LYS A 59 -15.54 -3.25 -17.77
CA LYS A 59 -16.79 -2.95 -18.47
C LYS A 59 -17.03 -1.47 -18.70
N HIS A 60 -16.63 -0.62 -17.75
CA HIS A 60 -17.00 0.80 -17.72
C HIS A 60 -15.83 1.75 -17.98
N SER A 61 -14.61 1.26 -18.12
CA SER A 61 -13.47 2.10 -18.49
C SER A 61 -13.69 2.71 -19.89
N PRO A 62 -13.52 4.03 -20.06
CA PRO A 62 -13.61 4.67 -21.37
C PRO A 62 -12.45 4.26 -22.30
N VAL A 63 -11.40 3.66 -21.74
CA VAL A 63 -10.24 3.13 -22.47
C VAL A 63 -10.15 1.62 -22.25
N PRO A 64 -9.96 0.80 -23.29
CA PRO A 64 -9.79 -0.64 -23.12
C PRO A 64 -8.63 -0.96 -22.16
N ILE A 65 -8.93 -1.69 -21.09
CA ILE A 65 -7.94 -2.19 -20.14
C ILE A 65 -7.54 -3.60 -20.59
N LYS A 66 -6.23 -3.87 -20.64
CA LYS A 66 -5.64 -5.16 -20.97
C LYS A 66 -5.32 -5.94 -19.70
N ASP A 67 -5.18 -7.26 -19.81
CA ASP A 67 -4.91 -8.14 -18.66
C ASP A 67 -3.69 -7.72 -17.83
N ASN A 68 -2.66 -7.15 -18.47
CA ASN A 68 -1.42 -6.71 -17.80
C ASN A 68 -1.42 -5.23 -17.40
N ASP A 69 -2.53 -4.51 -17.55
CA ASP A 69 -2.61 -3.08 -17.18
C ASP A 69 -2.78 -2.88 -15.67
N VAL A 70 -3.26 -3.89 -14.94
CA VAL A 70 -3.45 -3.84 -13.49
C VAL A 70 -2.75 -5.04 -12.85
N GLY A 71 -1.60 -4.79 -12.24
CA GLY A 71 -0.99 -5.75 -11.31
C GLY A 71 -1.75 -5.75 -9.98
N ILE A 72 -1.91 -6.91 -9.37
CA ILE A 72 -2.51 -7.05 -8.04
C ILE A 72 -1.41 -7.58 -7.11
N LEU A 73 -1.10 -6.84 -6.05
CA LEU A 73 -0.18 -7.29 -5.01
C LEU A 73 -0.96 -7.98 -3.90
N GLU A 74 -0.79 -9.29 -3.82
CA GLU A 74 -1.20 -10.07 -2.65
C GLU A 74 0.02 -10.20 -1.72
N TYR A 75 -0.21 -10.09 -0.41
CA TYR A 75 0.84 -10.15 0.59
C TYR A 75 0.31 -10.87 1.83
N THR A 76 1.21 -11.52 2.58
CA THR A 76 0.86 -12.32 3.75
C THR A 76 0.93 -11.51 5.04
N ASN A 77 1.92 -10.61 5.13
CA ASN A 77 2.18 -9.76 6.29
C ASN A 77 2.66 -8.37 5.86
N TRP A 78 2.72 -7.44 6.81
CA TRP A 78 3.14 -6.05 6.51
C TRP A 78 4.59 -6.01 6.06
N HIS A 79 5.47 -6.85 6.63
CA HIS A 79 6.89 -6.81 6.33
C HIS A 79 7.14 -7.12 4.85
N GLU A 80 6.50 -8.15 4.31
CA GLU A 80 6.52 -8.51 2.88
C GLU A 80 5.99 -7.37 2.00
N LEU A 81 4.89 -6.73 2.43
CA LEU A 81 4.34 -5.57 1.73
C LEU A 81 5.36 -4.42 1.69
N MET A 82 5.97 -4.07 2.82
CA MET A 82 6.93 -2.98 2.92
C MET A 82 8.20 -3.27 2.12
N GLU A 83 8.75 -4.48 2.21
CA GLU A 83 9.90 -4.92 1.40
C GLU A 83 9.60 -4.81 -0.09
N THR A 84 8.40 -5.22 -0.51
CA THR A 84 7.97 -5.12 -1.91
C THR A 84 7.86 -3.66 -2.35
N MET A 85 7.30 -2.79 -1.50
CA MET A 85 7.12 -1.36 -1.80
C MET A 85 8.46 -0.61 -1.86
N GLU A 86 9.48 -1.07 -1.13
CA GLU A 86 10.84 -0.53 -1.14
C GLU A 86 11.71 -1.07 -2.28
N ASP A 87 11.38 -2.23 -2.87
CA ASP A 87 12.09 -2.78 -4.02
C ASP A 87 11.75 -2.03 -5.31
N GLU A 88 12.67 -1.16 -5.74
CA GLU A 88 12.57 -0.41 -6.98
C GLU A 88 12.34 -1.31 -8.19
N LYS A 89 12.88 -2.54 -8.23
CA LYS A 89 12.70 -3.45 -9.36
C LYS A 89 11.25 -3.93 -9.47
N SER A 90 10.61 -4.19 -8.34
CA SER A 90 9.20 -4.56 -8.27
C SER A 90 8.27 -3.41 -8.64
N MET A 91 8.65 -2.17 -8.31
CA MET A 91 7.82 -0.98 -8.59
C MET A 91 8.01 -0.41 -10.00
N LYS A 92 9.22 -0.49 -10.57
CA LYS A 92 9.61 0.10 -11.86
C LYS A 92 8.70 -0.22 -13.06
N PRO A 93 8.09 -1.41 -13.18
CA PRO A 93 7.18 -1.71 -14.28
C PRO A 93 5.91 -0.86 -14.27
N PHE A 94 5.52 -0.30 -13.12
CA PHE A 94 4.25 0.40 -12.93
C PHE A 94 4.42 1.92 -12.99
N LYS A 95 3.44 2.61 -13.58
CA LYS A 95 3.38 4.08 -13.62
C LYS A 95 2.80 4.71 -12.35
N GLY A 96 2.18 3.89 -11.50
CA GLY A 96 1.58 4.31 -10.24
C GLY A 96 1.16 3.12 -9.40
N VAL A 97 1.10 3.36 -8.10
CA VAL A 97 0.67 2.39 -7.09
C VAL A 97 -0.59 2.91 -6.41
N PHE A 98 -1.55 2.02 -6.20
CA PHE A 98 -2.82 2.31 -5.54
C PHE A 98 -3.04 1.38 -4.35
N ILE A 99 -3.16 1.95 -3.15
CA ILE A 99 -3.39 1.22 -1.90
C ILE A 99 -4.88 1.33 -1.52
N ASP A 100 -5.59 0.20 -1.41
CA ASP A 100 -7.05 0.12 -1.16
C ASP A 100 -7.40 -0.84 -0.01
N SER A 101 -7.56 -0.40 1.23
CA SER A 101 -7.54 0.98 1.74
C SER A 101 -6.48 1.20 2.81
N LEU A 102 -5.99 2.45 2.91
CA LEU A 102 -5.03 2.86 3.92
C LEU A 102 -5.60 2.69 5.35
N SER A 103 -6.91 2.84 5.51
CA SER A 103 -7.58 2.69 6.81
C SER A 103 -7.48 1.27 7.37
N TYR A 104 -7.69 0.25 6.53
CA TYR A 104 -7.54 -1.13 6.97
C TYR A 104 -6.07 -1.46 7.26
N MET A 105 -5.18 -0.97 6.40
CA MET A 105 -3.75 -1.14 6.53
C MET A 105 -3.21 -0.62 7.87
N MET A 106 -3.59 0.61 8.25
CA MET A 106 -3.14 1.24 9.51
C MET A 106 -3.89 0.70 10.73
N GLY A 107 -5.18 0.42 10.61
CA GLY A 107 -6.03 0.05 11.74
C GLY A 107 -6.05 -1.44 12.09
N PHE A 108 -5.55 -2.31 11.23
CA PHE A 108 -5.57 -3.75 11.46
C PHE A 108 -4.17 -4.36 11.35
N ASN A 109 -3.50 -4.16 10.21
CA ASN A 109 -2.22 -4.82 9.97
C ASN A 109 -1.11 -4.23 10.84
N LEU A 110 -1.01 -2.89 10.90
CA LEU A 110 0.04 -2.25 11.71
C LEU A 110 -0.17 -2.47 13.21
N GLU A 111 -1.41 -2.44 13.70
CA GLU A 111 -1.71 -2.66 15.12
C GLU A 111 -1.43 -4.11 15.53
N ALA A 112 -1.78 -5.08 14.68
CA ALA A 112 -1.47 -6.50 14.92
C ALA A 112 0.03 -6.73 15.05
N GLU A 113 0.84 -6.16 14.15
CA GLU A 113 2.29 -6.34 14.20
C GLU A 113 2.96 -5.69 15.40
N VAL A 114 2.60 -4.44 15.73
CA VAL A 114 3.11 -3.79 16.95
C VAL A 114 2.79 -4.64 18.19
N THR A 115 1.62 -5.29 18.20
CA THR A 115 1.23 -6.18 19.29
C THR A 115 2.09 -7.45 19.31
N GLU A 116 2.31 -8.10 18.17
CA GLU A 116 3.16 -9.29 18.06
C GLU A 116 4.62 -9.01 18.47
N ASP A 117 5.21 -7.93 17.97
CA ASP A 117 6.56 -7.49 18.34
C ASP A 117 6.67 -7.25 19.85
N SER A 118 5.68 -6.58 20.44
CA SER A 118 5.66 -6.34 21.88
C SER A 118 5.56 -7.64 22.70
N LEU A 119 4.86 -8.66 22.19
CA LEU A 119 4.77 -9.97 22.82
C LEU A 119 6.08 -10.76 22.68
N GLU A 120 6.72 -10.71 21.52
CA GLU A 120 8.04 -11.31 21.30
C GLU A 120 9.11 -10.70 22.19
N GLU A 121 9.16 -9.37 22.30
CA GLU A 121 10.09 -8.68 23.19
C GLU A 121 9.85 -9.07 24.65
N ARG A 122 8.59 -9.12 25.09
CA ARG A 122 8.24 -9.60 26.45
C ARG A 122 8.69 -11.03 26.67
N LYS A 123 8.56 -11.93 25.69
CA LYS A 123 9.07 -13.31 25.77
C LYS A 123 10.60 -13.35 25.83
N LYS A 124 11.30 -12.52 25.06
CA LYS A 124 12.77 -12.39 25.08
C LYS A 124 13.26 -11.84 26.44
N VAL A 125 12.56 -10.88 27.03
CA VAL A 125 12.87 -10.34 28.37
C VAL A 125 12.54 -11.35 29.48
N ALA A 126 11.40 -12.04 29.40
CA ALA A 126 11.03 -13.08 30.36
C ALA A 126 11.96 -14.31 30.29
N GLY A 127 12.37 -14.70 29.07
CA GLY A 127 13.34 -15.78 28.85
C GLY A 127 14.79 -15.40 29.19
N SER A 128 15.12 -14.11 29.25
CA SER A 128 16.46 -13.62 29.67
C SER A 128 16.54 -13.25 31.15
N LYS A 129 15.41 -13.12 31.85
CA LYS A 129 15.35 -12.82 33.28
C LYS A 129 14.62 -13.92 34.06
N MET A 130 15.31 -15.03 34.27
CA MET A 130 15.27 -15.76 35.54
C MET A 130 16.34 -16.84 35.50
N LYS A 131 17.40 -16.64 36.27
CA LYS A 131 18.28 -17.75 36.59
C LYS A 131 17.67 -18.49 37.79
N PRO A 132 17.73 -19.83 37.83
CA PRO A 132 17.27 -20.61 38.98
C PRO A 132 17.89 -20.19 40.32
N GLU A 133 19.03 -19.51 40.26
CA GLU A 133 19.80 -18.94 41.37
C GLU A 133 19.07 -17.80 42.10
N ASP A 134 18.09 -17.16 41.46
CA ASP A 134 17.35 -16.03 42.01
C ASP A 134 16.18 -16.46 42.94
N TRP A 135 16.02 -17.77 43.21
CA TRP A 135 14.90 -18.34 43.98
C TRP A 135 15.23 -18.68 45.46
N THR A 136 16.45 -18.41 45.92
CA THR A 136 16.87 -18.69 47.31
C THR A 136 17.52 -17.49 47.97
#